data_AF-A0A382XJJ7-F1
#
_entry.id   AF-A0A382XJJ7-F1
#
_cell.length_a   1.000
_cell.length_b   1.000
_cell.length_c   1.000
_cell.angle_alpha   90.00
_cell.angle_beta   90.00
_cell.angle_gamma   90.00
#
_symmetry.space_group_name_H-M   'P 1'
#
loop_
_entity.id
_entity.type
_entity.pdbx_description
1 polymer ?
#
loop_
_entity_poly.entity_id
_entity_poly.type
_entity_poly.pdbx_seq_one_letter_code
_entity_poly.pdbx_strand_id
1 'polypeptide(L)' 'MGVQSITDYPQHYELKTRWKDIDLFGHVNNAVFLTYIEDARIMYFKRWN' A
#
# COMPACT_ATOMS: atom_id res chain seq x y z
N MET A 1 -11.43 -21.54 11.85
CA MET A 1 -11.13 -20.12 11.58
C MET A 1 -10.91 -19.99 10.08
N GLY A 2 -11.82 -19.31 9.37
CA GLY A 2 -11.71 -19.18 7.90
C GLY A 2 -10.52 -18.30 7.52
N VAL A 3 -9.80 -18.69 6.47
CA VAL A 3 -8.74 -17.85 5.88
C VAL A 3 -9.42 -16.65 5.22
N GLN A 4 -9.05 -15.43 5.62
CA GLN A 4 -9.54 -14.22 4.98
C GLN A 4 -8.85 -14.00 3.64
N SER A 5 -9.63 -13.66 2.62
CA SER A 5 -9.16 -13.28 1.28
C SER A 5 -8.97 -11.77 1.20
N ILE A 6 -8.03 -11.31 0.35
CA ILE A 6 -7.86 -9.88 0.04
C ILE A 6 -9.16 -9.25 -0.49
N THR A 7 -10.01 -10.03 -1.14
CA THR A 7 -11.30 -9.58 -1.68
C THR A 7 -12.33 -9.24 -0.60
N ASP A 8 -12.11 -9.69 0.64
CA ASP A 8 -13.07 -9.50 1.73
C ASP A 8 -13.00 -8.07 2.31
N TYR A 9 -11.95 -7.31 1.98
CA TYR A 9 -11.77 -5.94 2.40
C TYR A 9 -12.51 -4.97 1.46
N PRO A 10 -13.24 -3.96 1.98
CA PRO A 10 -14.09 -3.09 1.17
C PRO A 10 -13.32 -2.07 0.32
N GLN A 11 -12.01 -1.96 0.49
CA GLN A 11 -11.19 -0.93 -0.13
C GLN A 11 -9.88 -1.52 -0.61
N HIS A 12 -9.58 -1.26 -1.88
CA HIS A 12 -8.35 -1.65 -2.54
C HIS A 12 -7.74 -0.40 -3.14
N TYR A 13 -6.44 -0.23 -2.92
CA TYR A 13 -5.69 0.90 -3.44
C TYR A 13 -4.58 0.38 -4.35
N GLU A 14 -4.68 0.70 -5.64
CA GLU A 14 -3.64 0.36 -6.60
C GLU A 14 -2.55 1.45 -6.58
N LEU A 15 -1.36 1.04 -6.16
CA LEU A 15 -0.16 1.87 -6.10
C LEU A 15 0.74 1.56 -7.29
N LYS A 16 1.32 2.60 -7.90
CA LYS A 16 2.45 2.43 -8.82
C LYS A 16 3.77 2.47 -8.07
N THR A 17 4.61 1.47 -8.31
CA THR A 17 5.99 1.45 -7.78
C THR A 17 6.81 2.56 -8.40
N ARG A 18 7.73 3.13 -7.61
CA ARG A 18 8.59 4.23 -8.05
C ARG A 18 10.03 3.75 -8.04
N TRP A 19 10.81 4.16 -9.05
CA TRP A 19 12.24 3.81 -9.13
C TRP A 19 13.04 4.22 -7.90
N LYS A 20 12.66 5.35 -7.26
CA LYS A 20 13.30 5.87 -6.05
C LYS A 20 13.18 4.94 -4.84
N ASP A 21 12.18 4.07 -4.83
CA ASP A 21 11.86 3.23 -3.67
C ASP A 21 12.73 1.97 -3.61
N ILE A 22 13.55 1.74 -4.66
CA ILE A 22 14.51 0.63 -4.75
C ILE A 22 15.80 1.00 -4.02
N ASP A 23 16.25 0.13 -3.12
CA ASP A 23 17.52 0.27 -2.42
C ASP A 23 18.71 -0.34 -3.19
N LEU A 24 19.91 -0.28 -2.58
CA LEU A 24 21.13 -0.82 -3.19
C LEU A 24 21.08 -2.34 -3.45
N PHE A 25 20.18 -3.07 -2.78
CA PHE A 25 20.00 -4.50 -3.00
C PHE A 25 19.04 -4.81 -4.16
N GLY A 26 18.51 -3.78 -4.84
CA GLY A 26 17.63 -3.96 -5.99
C GLY A 26 16.19 -4.34 -5.61
N HIS A 27 15.82 -4.19 -4.33
CA HIS A 27 14.47 -4.45 -3.85
C HIS A 27 13.84 -3.16 -3.31
N VAL A 28 12.52 -3.16 -3.15
CA VAL A 28 11.83 -2.07 -2.47
C VAL A 28 12.31 -2.03 -1.00
N ASN A 29 12.75 -0.86 -0.56
CA ASN A 29 13.21 -0.68 0.81
C ASN A 29 12.06 -0.91 1.81
N ASN A 30 12.31 -1.71 2.85
CA ASN A 30 11.31 -2.02 3.87
C ASN A 30 10.71 -0.77 4.57
N ALA A 31 11.50 0.30 4.76
CA ALA A 31 11.02 1.53 5.38
C ALA A 31 9.98 2.26 4.51
N VAL A 32 10.01 2.07 3.18
CA VAL A 32 9.10 2.73 2.24
C VAL A 32 7.69 2.14 2.29
N PHE A 33 7.52 0.92 2.79
CA PHE A 33 6.18 0.31 2.92
C PHE A 33 5.24 1.14 3.79
N LEU A 34 5.75 1.85 4.80
CA LEU A 34 4.92 2.73 5.63
C LEU A 34 4.35 3.90 4.81
N THR A 35 5.11 4.41 3.83
CA THR A 35 4.65 5.44 2.90
C THR A 35 3.56 4.93 1.98
N TYR A 36 3.60 3.67 1.55
CA TYR A 36 2.54 3.07 0.74
C TYR A 36 1.23 2.93 1.51
N ILE A 37 1.31 2.51 2.78
CA ILE A 37 0.15 2.43 3.67
C ILE A 37 -0.44 3.82 3.91
N GLU A 38 0.43 4.83 4.07
CA GLU A 38 0.00 6.22 4.22
C GLU A 38 -0.74 6.74 3.00
N ASP A 39 -0.27 6.45 1.79
CA ASP A 39 -0.93 6.85 0.53
C ASP A 39 -2.32 6.21 0.43
N ALA A 40 -2.41 4.90 0.71
CA ALA A 40 -3.68 4.18 0.77
C ALA A 40 -4.64 4.74 1.83
N ARG A 41 -4.11 5.11 3.01
CA ARG A 41 -4.87 5.74 4.09
C ARG A 41 -5.41 7.11 3.69
N ILE A 42 -4.62 7.93 3.03
CA ILE A 42 -5.08 9.25 2.53
C ILE A 42 -6.19 9.06 1.50
N MET A 43 -6.02 8.13 0.55
CA MET A 43 -7.09 7.82 -0.41
C MET A 43 -8.35 7.37 0.31
N TYR A 44 -8.23 6.45 1.28
CA TYR A 44 -9.37 5.97 2.06
C TYR A 44 -10.14 7.11 2.73
N PHE A 45 -9.46 8.09 3.34
CA PHE A 45 -10.12 9.24 3.96
C PHE A 45 -10.82 10.17 2.98
N LYS A 46 -10.39 10.23 1.70
CA LYS A 46 -11.10 11.01 0.67
C LYS A 46 -12.53 10.52 0.42
N ARG A 47 -12.89 9.31 0.83
CA ARG A 47 -14.27 8.79 0.74
C ARG A 47 -15.26 9.61 1.57
N TRP A 48 -14.81 10.25 2.65
CA TRP A 48 -15.67 11.01 3.57
C TRP A 48 -15.66 12.52 3.33
N ASN A 49 -15.05 12.95 2.23
CA ASN A 49 -15.01 14.34 1.81
C ASN A 49 -15.92 14.53 0.59
#